data_AF-A0A260BXG9-F1
#
_entry.id   AF-A0A260BXG9-F1
#
_cell.length_a   1.000
_cell.length_b   1.000
_cell.length_c   1.000
_cell.angle_alpha   90.00
_cell.angle_beta   90.00
_cell.angle_gamma   90.00
#
_symmetry.space_group_name_H-M   'P 1'
#
loop_
_entity.id
_entity.type
_entity.pdbx_description
1 polymer ?
#
loop_
_entity_poly.entity_id
_entity_poly.type
_entity_poly.pdbx_seq_one_letter_code
_entity_poly.pdbx_strand_id
1 'polypeptide(L)' 'MQLASTTPKSAATAALGKDVGLWIDEHRNGPAQLSYRQIARILAAETDVLVTREALRQWHVEFMNRAA' A
#
# COMPACT_ATOMS: atom_id res chain seq x y z
N MET A 1 -24.96 -9.42 -10.15
CA MET A 1 -23.98 -8.33 -9.97
C MET A 1 -22.73 -8.94 -9.36
N GLN A 2 -21.66 -9.06 -10.15
CA GLN A 2 -20.42 -9.68 -9.71
C GLN A 2 -19.75 -8.70 -8.74
N LEU A 3 -19.76 -9.02 -7.46
CA LEU A 3 -18.93 -8.34 -6.46
C LEU A 3 -17.49 -8.60 -6.92
N ALA A 4 -16.88 -7.64 -7.60
CA ALA A 4 -15.45 -7.67 -7.83
C ALA A 4 -14.85 -7.81 -6.43
N SER A 5 -14.21 -8.95 -6.16
CA SER A 5 -13.42 -9.16 -4.96
C SER A 5 -12.20 -8.25 -5.09
N THR A 6 -12.41 -6.94 -4.95
CA THR A 6 -11.37 -5.95 -5.04
C THR A 6 -10.43 -6.25 -3.89
N THR A 7 -9.28 -6.84 -4.21
CA THR A 7 -8.27 -7.09 -3.20
C THR A 7 -7.93 -5.75 -2.55
N PRO A 8 -7.61 -5.73 -1.23
CA PRO A 8 -7.25 -4.48 -0.56
C PRO A 8 -6.17 -3.69 -1.31
N LYS A 9 -5.25 -4.40 -1.99
CA LYS A 9 -4.21 -3.81 -2.85
C LYS A 9 -4.79 -3.02 -4.02
N SER A 10 -5.72 -3.61 -4.79
CA SER A 10 -6.36 -2.92 -5.92
C SER A 10 -7.22 -1.75 -5.46
N ALA A 11 -7.92 -1.87 -4.34
CA ALA A 11 -8.71 -0.77 -3.77
C ALA A 11 -7.79 0.40 -3.36
N ALA A 12 -6.68 0.11 -2.67
CA ALA A 12 -5.69 1.12 -2.29
C ALA A 12 -5.04 1.79 -3.52
N THR A 13 -4.61 1.02 -4.52
CA THR A 13 -4.05 1.58 -5.77
C THR A 13 -5.05 2.48 -6.49
N ALA A 14 -6.33 2.08 -6.56
CA ALA A 14 -7.37 2.90 -7.18
C ALA A 14 -7.63 4.20 -6.41
N ALA A 15 -7.67 4.13 -5.07
CA ALA A 15 -7.89 5.30 -4.21
C ALA A 15 -6.70 6.28 -4.24
N LEU A 16 -5.46 5.77 -4.27
CA LEU A 16 -4.25 6.59 -4.36
C LEU A 16 -4.00 7.17 -5.76
N GLY A 17 -4.62 6.59 -6.80
CA GLY A 17 -4.34 6.93 -8.20
C GLY A 17 -2.93 6.56 -8.67
N LYS A 18 -2.17 5.80 -7.87
CA LYS A 18 -0.82 5.31 -8.19
C LYS A 18 -0.61 3.91 -7.59
N ASP A 19 0.40 3.19 -8.07
CA ASP A 19 0.73 1.87 -7.53
C ASP A 19 1.03 1.95 -6.03
N VAL A 20 0.29 1.18 -5.23
CA VAL A 20 0.45 1.19 -3.77
C VAL A 20 1.85 0.74 -3.35
N GLY A 21 2.52 -0.13 -4.12
CA GLY A 21 3.89 -0.54 -3.86
C GLY A 21 4.88 0.61 -3.94
N LEU A 22 4.76 1.43 -5.00
CA LEU A 22 5.54 2.66 -5.15
C LEU A 22 5.25 3.65 -4.03
N TRP A 23 3.97 3.86 -3.69
CA TRP A 23 3.58 4.76 -2.60
C TRP A 23 4.17 4.32 -1.26
N ILE A 24 4.20 3.00 -0.97
CA ILE A 24 4.83 2.47 0.24
C ILE A 24 6.35 2.71 0.22
N ASP A 25 7.00 2.51 -0.93
CA ASP A 25 8.44 2.76 -1.11
C ASP A 25 8.77 4.24 -0.85
N GLU A 26 8.03 5.18 -1.43
CA GLU A 26 8.17 6.62 -1.21
C GLU A 26 8.07 6.98 0.29
N HIS A 27 7.17 6.35 1.03
CA HIS A 27 7.03 6.60 2.48
C HIS A 27 8.10 5.88 3.32
N ARG A 28 8.62 4.73 2.87
CA ARG A 28 9.68 3.99 3.56
C ARG A 28 11.06 4.61 3.35
N ASN A 29 11.37 4.98 2.11
CA ASN A 29 12.67 5.49 1.69
C ASN A 29 12.68 7.03 1.59
N GLY A 30 11.53 7.68 1.79
CA GLY A 30 11.43 9.13 1.87
C GLY A 30 12.01 9.71 3.17
N PRO A 31 12.03 11.04 3.30
CA PRO A 31 12.71 11.75 4.39
C PRO A 31 12.17 11.40 5.78
N ALA A 32 10.88 11.04 5.88
CA ALA A 32 10.24 10.68 7.14
C ALA A 32 10.50 9.22 7.59
N GLN A 33 11.00 8.35 6.69
CA GLN A 33 11.34 6.94 6.96
C GLN A 33 10.30 6.18 7.80
N LEU A 34 9.02 6.32 7.44
CA LEU A 34 7.90 5.87 8.28
C LEU A 34 7.89 4.36 8.43
N SER A 35 7.53 3.84 9.60
CA SER A 35 7.34 2.39 9.78
C SER A 35 6.10 1.87 9.04
N TYR A 36 6.06 0.57 8.68
CA TYR A 36 4.87 -0.03 8.06
C TYR A 36 3.58 0.16 8.88
N ARG A 37 3.67 0.25 10.21
CA ARG A 37 2.51 0.55 11.07
C ARG A 37 2.00 1.97 10.87
N GLN A 38 2.89 2.94 10.68
CA GLN A 38 2.50 4.32 10.38
C GLN A 38 1.94 4.42 8.97
N ILE A 39 2.59 3.77 8.00
CA ILE A 39 2.13 3.70 6.61
C ILE A 39 0.72 3.09 6.54
N ALA A 40 0.44 2.02 7.31
CA ALA A 40 -0.91 1.44 7.39
C ALA A 40 -1.98 2.42 7.88
N ARG A 41 -1.64 3.24 8.88
CA ARG A 41 -2.55 4.24 9.43
C ARG A 41 -2.81 5.36 8.44
N ILE A 42 -1.77 5.82 7.75
CA ILE A 42 -1.90 6.86 6.73
C ILE A 42 -2.71 6.33 5.55
N LEU A 43 -2.42 5.12 5.08
CA LEU A 43 -3.16 4.49 3.99
C LEU A 43 -4.64 4.36 4.34
N ALA A 44 -4.95 3.87 5.55
CA ALA A 44 -6.33 3.79 6.02
C ALA A 44 -7.00 5.16 6.11
N ALA A 45 -6.29 6.20 6.54
CA ALA A 45 -6.83 7.55 6.64
C ALA A 45 -7.08 8.20 5.26
N GLU A 46 -6.25 7.90 4.26
CA GLU A 46 -6.37 8.47 2.91
C GLU A 46 -7.33 7.69 2.00
N THR A 47 -7.42 6.36 2.18
CA THR A 47 -8.10 5.47 1.24
C THR A 47 -9.29 4.70 1.83
N ASP A 48 -9.51 4.81 3.15
CA ASP A 48 -10.44 3.97 3.92
C ASP A 48 -10.12 2.45 3.87
N VAL A 49 -8.98 2.07 3.27
CA VAL A 49 -8.56 0.67 3.17
C VAL A 49 -7.76 0.25 4.40
N LEU A 50 -8.40 -0.61 5.23
CA LEU A 50 -7.76 -1.20 6.39
C LEU A 50 -6.93 -2.43 6.02
N VAL A 51 -5.62 -2.35 6.23
CA VAL A 51 -4.65 -3.43 5.95
C VAL A 51 -3.70 -3.66 7.12
N THR A 52 -3.19 -4.88 7.22
CA THR A 52 -2.16 -5.22 8.21
C THR A 52 -0.77 -4.75 7.74
N ARG A 53 0.15 -4.54 8.70
CA ARG A 53 1.55 -4.23 8.39
C ARG A 53 2.22 -5.35 7.57
N GLU A 54 1.81 -6.60 7.78
CA GLU A 54 2.30 -7.77 7.05
C GLU A 54 1.87 -7.72 5.59
N ALA A 55 0.62 -7.32 5.31
CA ALA A 55 0.14 -7.13 3.94
C ALA A 55 0.92 -6.01 3.21
N LEU A 56 1.12 -4.86 3.87
CA LEU A 56 1.94 -3.76 3.33
C LEU A 56 3.37 -4.20 3.03
N ARG A 57 3.99 -4.98 3.94
CA ARG A 57 5.33 -5.52 3.73
C ARG A 57 5.37 -6.43 2.51
N GLN A 58 4.38 -7.31 2.34
CA GLN A 58 4.28 -8.18 1.17
C GLN A 58 4.19 -7.35 -0.11
N TRP A 59 3.31 -6.34 -0.16
CA TRP A 59 3.15 -5.49 -1.34
C TRP A 59 4.42 -4.74 -1.71
N HIS A 60 5.14 -4.25 -0.71
CA HIS A 60 6.42 -3.57 -0.92
C HIS A 60 7.49 -4.54 -1.45
N VAL A 61 7.59 -5.75 -0.89
CA VAL A 61 8.52 -6.77 -1.39
C VAL A 61 8.19 -7.18 -2.83
N GLU A 62 6.91 -7.41 -3.14
CA GLU A 62 6.46 -7.71 -4.50
C GLU A 62 6.82 -6.60 -5.49
N PHE A 63 6.66 -5.33 -5.08
CA PHE A 63 7.04 -4.17 -5.88
C PHE A 63 8.54 -4.14 -6.14
N MET A 64 9.36 -4.28 -5.10
CA MET A 64 10.82 -4.31 -5.22
C MET A 64 11.32 -5.45 -6.10
N ASN A 65 10.72 -6.65 -6.00
CA ASN A 65 11.07 -7.79 -6.84
C ASN A 65 10.67 -7.61 -8.31
N ARG A 66 9.69 -6.77 -8.60
CA ARG A 66 9.26 -6.45 -9.96
C ARG A 66 10.09 -5.33 -10.60
N ALA A 67 10.67 -4.47 -9.78
CA ALA A 67 11.52 -3.36 -10.21
C ALA A 67 13.00 -3.75 -10.40
N ALA A 68 13.40 -4.94 -9.95
CA ALA A 68 14.72 -5.55 -10.14
C ALA A 68 14.78 -6.34 -11.46
#